data_AF-A0A8T5EWJ2-F1
#
_entry.id   AF-A0A8T5EWJ2-F1
#
_cell.length_a   1.000
_cell.length_b   1.000
_cell.length_c   1.000
_cell.angle_alpha   90.00
_cell.angle_beta   90.00
_cell.angle_gamma   90.00
#
_symmetry.space_group_name_H-M   'P 1'
#
loop_
_entity.id
_entity.type
_entity.pdbx_description
1 polymer ?
#
loop_
_entity_poly.entity_id
_entity_poly.type
_entity_poly.pdbx_seq_one_letter_code
_entity_poly.pdbx_strand_id
1 'polypeptide(L)'
;MKNNYLAKLKRTLTSVLPISKQRTGDCINCGACCKLPKRCFFLKTKSNGKSYCSIYLIRPLNCRKYPRIKSEQLTQKTCGFKFKK
;
A
#
# COMPACT_ATOMS: atom_id res chain seq x y z
N MET A 1 -11.34 5.98 2.64
CA MET A 1 -10.84 7.08 1.78
C MET A 1 -11.28 6.82 0.33
N LYS A 2 -11.16 7.81 -0.57
CA LYS A 2 -11.42 7.63 -2.02
C LYS A 2 -10.10 7.35 -2.77
N ASN A 3 -10.14 6.70 -3.93
CA ASN A 3 -8.95 6.48 -4.77
C ASN A 3 -8.69 7.68 -5.70
N ASN A 4 -8.08 8.74 -5.19
CA ASN A 4 -7.74 9.93 -5.97
C ASN A 4 -6.39 10.53 -5.52
N TYR A 5 -5.94 11.59 -6.22
CA TYR A 5 -4.67 12.25 -5.95
C TYR A 5 -4.62 12.95 -4.59
N LEU A 6 -5.71 13.59 -4.16
CA LEU A 6 -5.80 14.21 -2.84
C LEU A 6 -5.64 13.17 -1.70
N ALA A 7 -6.29 12.02 -1.84
CA ALA A 7 -6.14 10.91 -0.91
C ALA A 7 -4.72 10.30 -0.95
N LYS A 8 -4.04 10.33 -2.11
CA LYS A 8 -2.62 9.96 -2.20
C LYS A 8 -1.75 10.95 -1.44
N LEU A 9 -1.94 12.26 -1.65
CA LEU A 9 -1.19 13.30 -0.96
C LEU A 9 -1.38 13.19 0.55
N LYS A 10 -2.62 13.06 1.02
CA LYS A 10 -2.94 12.86 2.43
C LYS A 10 -2.21 11.64 3.01
N ARG A 11 -2.24 10.49 2.32
CA ARG A 11 -1.48 9.29 2.75
C ARG A 11 0.03 9.48 2.77
N THR A 12 0.57 10.25 1.82
CA THR A 12 2.00 10.56 1.79
C THR A 12 2.38 11.43 2.99
N LEU A 13 1.62 12.48 3.28
CA LEU A 13 1.86 13.35 4.44
C LEU A 13 1.68 12.61 5.76
N THR A 14 0.62 11.80 5.91
CA THR A 14 0.38 11.02 7.13
C THR A 14 1.31 9.82 7.28
N SER A 15 2.16 9.51 6.28
CA SER A 15 3.09 8.38 6.36
C SER A 15 4.18 8.57 7.42
N VAL A 16 4.43 9.78 7.91
CA VAL A 16 5.36 9.98 9.03
C VAL A 16 4.77 9.47 10.36
N LEU A 17 3.44 9.46 10.51
CA LEU A 17 2.73 9.04 11.70
C LEU A 17 2.88 7.53 11.96
N PRO A 18 2.65 7.07 13.21
CA PRO A 18 2.65 5.64 13.52
C PRO A 18 1.51 4.88 12.81
N ILE A 19 1.79 3.61 12.54
CA ILE A 19 0.81 2.65 12.03
C ILE A 19 -0.13 2.25 13.17
N SER A 20 -1.42 2.06 12.89
CA SER A 20 -2.36 1.53 13.88
C SER A 20 -1.88 0.17 14.42
N LYS A 21 -1.93 0.03 15.76
CA LYS A 21 -1.65 -1.21 16.48
C LYS A 21 -2.60 -2.36 16.10
N GLN A 22 -3.75 -2.05 15.51
CA GLN A 22 -4.72 -3.04 15.04
C GLN A 22 -4.37 -3.63 13.67
N ARG A 23 -3.36 -3.08 12.97
CA ARG A 23 -2.94 -3.59 11.66
C ARG A 23 -2.15 -4.88 11.82
N THR A 24 -2.55 -5.90 11.06
CA THR A 24 -1.90 -7.21 11.00
C THR A 24 -1.65 -7.63 9.54
N GLY A 25 -0.89 -8.71 9.37
CA GLY A 25 -0.55 -9.26 8.06
C GLY A 25 0.60 -8.53 7.36
N ASP A 26 0.91 -8.97 6.14
CA ASP A 26 2.11 -8.57 5.41
C ASP A 26 1.86 -8.28 3.93
N CYS A 27 2.86 -7.71 3.27
CA CYS A 27 2.85 -7.49 1.84
C CYS A 27 2.93 -8.83 1.08
N ILE A 28 1.80 -9.31 0.59
CA ILE A 28 1.69 -10.57 -0.17
C ILE A 28 1.96 -10.41 -1.68
N ASN A 29 2.60 -9.32 -2.11
CA ASN A 29 2.96 -9.12 -3.53
C ASN A 29 1.74 -9.10 -4.49
N CYS A 30 0.57 -8.66 -4.00
CA CYS A 30 -0.66 -8.52 -4.79
C CYS A 30 -0.62 -7.37 -5.82
N GLY A 31 0.28 -6.39 -5.65
CA GLY A 31 0.42 -5.22 -6.53
C GLY A 31 -0.73 -4.21 -6.47
N ALA A 32 -1.78 -4.44 -5.67
CA ALA A 32 -2.96 -3.58 -5.64
C ALA A 32 -2.64 -2.16 -5.17
N CYS A 33 -1.88 -2.00 -4.07
CA CYS A 33 -1.49 -0.70 -3.55
C CYS A 33 -0.57 0.08 -4.49
N CYS A 34 0.29 -0.62 -5.24
CA CYS A 34 1.19 -0.05 -6.24
C CYS A 34 0.45 0.49 -7.48
N LYS A 35 -0.83 0.16 -7.66
CA LYS A 35 -1.66 0.67 -8.76
C LYS A 35 -2.45 1.93 -8.39
N LEU A 36 -2.32 2.43 -7.15
CA LEU A 36 -3.15 3.53 -6.63
C LEU A 36 -2.45 4.90 -6.64
N PRO A 37 -3.14 5.97 -7.07
CA PRO A 37 -4.29 5.99 -7.97
C PRO A 37 -3.89 5.72 -9.44
N LYS A 38 -2.58 5.82 -9.74
CA LYS A 38 -1.98 5.40 -11.00
C LYS A 38 -0.98 4.28 -10.75
N ARG A 39 -0.75 3.48 -11.79
CA ARG A 39 0.29 2.44 -11.81
C ARG A 39 1.66 3.04 -11.48
N CYS A 40 2.30 2.53 -10.44
CA CYS A 40 3.67 2.86 -10.08
C CYS A 40 4.64 2.36 -11.16
N PHE A 41 5.59 3.20 -11.55
CA PHE A 41 6.63 2.88 -12.52
C PHE A 41 7.53 1.70 -12.07
N PHE A 42 7.78 1.60 -10.77
CA PHE A 42 8.60 0.53 -10.17
C PHE A 42 7.84 -0.78 -9.94
N LEU A 43 6.57 -0.87 -10.34
CA LEU A 43 5.80 -2.12 -10.27
C LEU A 43 6.17 -3.03 -11.44
N LYS A 44 6.77 -4.17 -11.12
CA LYS A 44 7.11 -5.24 -12.07
C LYS A 44 6.25 -6.47 -11.81
N THR A 45 6.14 -7.32 -12.82
CA THR A 45 5.41 -8.59 -12.73
C THR A 45 6.39 -9.72 -13.06
N LYS A 46 6.33 -10.82 -12.31
CA LYS A 46 7.08 -12.04 -12.59
C LYS A 46 6.35 -12.88 -13.64
N SER A 47 7.05 -13.85 -14.23
CA SER A 47 6.47 -14.82 -15.18
C SER A 47 5.29 -15.61 -14.59
N ASN A 48 5.30 -15.87 -13.29
CA ASN A 48 4.21 -16.53 -12.56
C ASN A 48 3.00 -15.61 -12.22
N GLY A 49 2.94 -14.41 -12.78
CA GLY A 49 1.86 -13.44 -12.55
C GLY A 49 1.95 -12.66 -11.23
N LYS A 50 2.86 -12.98 -10.29
CA LYS A 50 3.02 -12.22 -9.05
C LYS A 50 3.65 -10.85 -9.32
N SER A 51 3.18 -9.82 -8.62
CA SER A 51 3.73 -8.46 -8.71
C SER A 51 4.85 -8.25 -7.70
N TYR A 52 5.87 -7.47 -8.02
CA TYR A 52 6.90 -7.07 -7.07
C TYR A 52 7.36 -5.63 -7.29
N CYS A 53 7.95 -5.02 -6.26
CA CYS A 53 8.51 -3.68 -6.34
C CYS A 53 10.00 -3.77 -6.68
N SER A 54 10.44 -3.16 -7.78
CA SER A 54 11.85 -3.19 -8.19
C SER A 54 12.76 -2.42 -7.23
N ILE A 55 12.22 -1.46 -6.48
CA ILE A 55 12.95 -0.65 -5.49
C ILE A 55 12.60 -1.03 -4.05
N TYR A 56 12.37 -2.32 -3.78
CA TYR A 56 11.80 -2.79 -2.51
C TYR A 56 12.56 -2.29 -1.26
N LEU A 57 13.89 -2.25 -1.33
CA LEU A 57 14.77 -1.83 -0.23
C LEU A 57 14.62 -0.33 0.09
N ILE A 58 14.52 0.51 -0.95
CA ILE A 58 14.43 1.97 -0.83
C ILE A 58 13.00 2.51 -0.94
N ARG A 59 11.99 1.67 -0.67
CA ARG A 59 10.59 2.07 -0.78
C ARG A 59 10.30 3.31 0.08
N PRO A 60 9.62 4.33 -0.48
CA PRO A 60 9.23 5.51 0.28
C PRO A 60 8.27 5.15 1.41
N LEU A 61 8.24 5.98 2.45
CA LEU A 61 7.48 5.72 3.67
C LEU A 61 5.98 5.48 3.42
N ASN A 62 5.40 6.21 2.47
CA ASN A 62 4.01 6.04 2.05
C ASN A 62 3.72 4.63 1.52
N CYS A 63 4.65 4.01 0.80
CA CYS A 63 4.54 2.63 0.33
C CYS A 63 4.80 1.63 1.48
N ARG A 64 5.79 1.90 2.33
CA ARG A 64 6.19 1.01 3.43
C ARG A 64 5.12 0.89 4.52
N LYS A 65 4.44 1.99 4.84
CA LYS A 65 3.45 2.07 5.91
C LYS A 65 2.00 1.90 5.44
N TYR A 66 1.74 1.82 4.13
CA TYR A 66 0.38 1.64 3.63
C TYR A 66 -0.14 0.20 3.85
N PRO A 67 -1.40 0.03 4.30
CA PRO A 67 -2.28 1.06 4.87
C PRO A 67 -1.90 1.37 6.32
N ARG A 68 -1.83 2.64 6.71
CA ARG A 68 -1.44 3.01 8.09
C ARG A 68 -2.60 2.78 9.07
N ILE A 69 -3.82 3.07 8.64
CA ILE A 69 -5.06 2.87 9.40
C ILE A 69 -6.15 2.28 8.50
N LYS A 70 -7.20 1.69 9.10
CA LYS A 70 -8.29 1.03 8.38
C LYS A 70 -8.96 1.93 7.34
N SER A 71 -9.19 3.20 7.66
CA SER A 71 -9.83 4.15 6.75
C SER A 71 -8.98 4.52 5.52
N GLU A 72 -7.67 4.31 5.58
CA GLU A 72 -6.73 4.49 4.46
C GLU A 72 -6.70 3.28 3.52
N GLN A 73 -7.17 2.10 3.97
CA GLN A 73 -7.10 0.87 3.18
C GLN A 73 -8.14 0.87 2.06
N LEU A 74 -7.70 1.17 0.83
CA LEU A 74 -8.50 1.11 -0.39
C LEU A 74 -8.53 -0.28 -1.04
N THR A 75 -7.62 -1.16 -0.63
CA THR A 75 -7.37 -2.47 -1.27
C THR A 75 -7.79 -3.62 -0.36
N GLN A 76 -8.92 -3.49 0.35
CA GLN A 76 -9.37 -4.46 1.36
C GLN A 76 -9.62 -5.86 0.78
N LYS A 77 -10.07 -5.92 -0.48
CA LYS A 77 -10.38 -7.19 -1.17
C LYS A 77 -9.15 -8.01 -1.56
N THR A 78 -7.98 -7.38 -1.72
CA THR A 78 -6.82 -8.00 -2.37
C THR A 78 -5.51 -7.90 -1.59
N CYS A 79 -5.38 -6.95 -0.66
CA CYS A 79 -4.15 -6.73 0.08
C CYS A 79 -4.08 -7.63 1.32
N GLY A 80 -2.88 -8.13 1.62
CA GLY A 80 -2.64 -9.01 2.78
C GLY A 80 -2.73 -8.32 4.14
N PHE A 81 -2.63 -6.99 4.17
CA PHE A 81 -2.83 -6.22 5.39
C PHE A 81 -4.29 -6.22 5.81
N LYS A 82 -4.56 -6.47 7.10
CA LYS A 82 -5.89 -6.51 7.70
C LYS A 82 -5.90 -5.65 8.97
N PHE A 83 -7.09 -5.30 9.45
CA PHE A 83 -7.27 -4.61 10.73
C PHE A 83 -8.21 -5.43 11.61
N LYS A 84 -7.81 -5.66 12.87
CA LYS A 84 -8.68 -6.27 13.86
C LYS A 84 -9.93 -5.39 14.07
N LYS A 85 -11.08 -6.04 14.30
CA LYS A 85 -12.31 -5.34 14.68
C LYS A 85 -12.16 -4.74 16.07
#